data_AF-I4W8K6-F1
#
_entry.id   AF-I4W8K6-F1
#
_cell.length_a   1.000
_cell.length_b   1.000
_cell.length_c   1.000
_cell.angle_alpha   90.00
_cell.angle_beta   90.00
_cell.angle_gamma   90.00
#
_symmetry.space_group_name_H-M   'P 1'
#
loop_
_entity.id
_entity.type
_entity.pdbx_description
1 polymer ?
#
loop_
_entity_poly.entity_id
_entity_poly.type
_entity_poly.pdbx_seq_one_letter_code
_entity_poly.pdbx_strand_id
1 'polypeptide(L)'
;MLAMLGEPPHVIKLNEGSQGTGVVLAEKRSASQSVVEAFRGLYANFLVQEFVAEAKGCDLRCFVVGGKVVAAMQREASPGDFRANLHRGGSASAAVLSAAEKRIAVRAAGALGLGIAGVDLLRSHRGPLVLEVNASPGLEGIEAATGVDVSTCIIEHLERNTAK
;
A
#
# COMPACT_ATOMS: atom_id res chain seq x y z
N MET A 1 7.38 3.42 23.05
CA MET A 1 6.75 3.48 21.71
C MET A 1 7.77 3.89 20.64
N LEU A 2 8.28 5.13 20.60
CA LEU A 2 9.24 5.55 19.56
C LEU A 2 10.57 4.77 19.60
N ALA A 3 11.07 4.38 20.78
CA ALA A 3 12.28 3.58 20.90
C ALA A 3 12.21 2.20 20.21
N MET A 4 11.00 1.71 19.86
CA MET A 4 10.82 0.43 19.15
C MET A 4 10.84 0.58 17.63
N LEU A 5 10.77 1.81 17.10
CA LEU A 5 10.64 2.11 15.67
C LEU A 5 11.96 2.48 14.98
N GLY A 6 13.04 2.61 15.77
CA GLY A 6 14.34 3.07 15.30
C GLY A 6 14.50 4.59 15.36
N GLU A 7 15.50 5.08 14.64
CA GLU A 7 15.70 6.52 14.45
C GLU A 7 14.75 7.05 13.37
N PRO A 8 14.31 8.32 13.46
CA PRO A 8 13.52 8.95 12.41
C PRO A 8 14.28 8.99 11.06
N PRO A 9 13.59 9.19 9.93
CA PRO A 9 12.18 9.61 9.79
C PRO A 9 11.12 8.55 10.16
N HIS A 10 9.99 9.02 10.71
CA HIS A 10 8.82 8.20 11.01
C HIS A 10 7.60 8.63 10.18
N VAL A 11 6.75 7.66 9.81
CA VAL A 11 5.45 7.92 9.21
C VAL A 11 4.36 7.74 10.27
N ILE A 12 3.53 8.77 10.48
CA ILE A 12 2.41 8.74 11.42
C ILE A 12 1.12 8.76 10.59
N LYS A 13 0.25 7.76 10.79
CA LYS A 13 -0.98 7.56 10.03
C LYS A 13 -2.18 7.59 10.95
N LEU A 14 -3.11 8.51 10.73
CA LEU A 14 -4.43 8.44 11.35
C LEU A 14 -5.21 7.24 10.81
N ASN A 15 -5.97 6.58 11.68
CA ASN A 15 -6.81 5.44 11.29
C ASN A 15 -8.10 5.89 10.59
N GLU A 16 -8.41 7.18 10.68
CA GLU A 16 -9.56 7.81 10.04
C GLU A 16 -9.06 8.63 8.85
N GLY A 17 -9.40 8.19 7.64
CA GLY A 17 -9.03 8.86 6.40
C GLY A 17 -8.97 7.91 5.21
N SER A 18 -8.95 8.48 4.01
CA SER A 18 -8.65 7.78 2.77
C SER A 18 -7.69 8.63 1.92
N GLN A 19 -7.09 8.02 0.90
CA GLN A 19 -6.27 8.73 -0.10
C GLN A 19 -5.07 9.51 0.47
N GLY A 20 -4.49 9.05 1.58
CA GLY A 20 -3.28 9.66 2.16
C GLY A 20 -3.54 10.92 3.01
N THR A 21 -4.79 11.28 3.25
CA THR A 21 -5.18 12.24 4.28
C THR A 21 -4.85 11.66 5.66
N GLY A 22 -4.24 12.45 6.54
CA GLY A 22 -3.84 11.98 7.88
C GLY A 22 -2.52 11.19 7.93
N VAL A 23 -1.75 11.17 6.84
CA VAL A 23 -0.40 10.57 6.79
C VAL A 23 0.65 11.69 6.85
N VAL A 24 1.50 11.66 7.88
CA VAL A 24 2.52 12.68 8.16
C VAL A 24 3.91 12.03 8.19
N LEU A 25 4.88 12.66 7.51
CA LEU A 25 6.30 12.31 7.63
C LEU A 25 6.94 13.22 8.68
N ALA A 26 7.50 12.64 9.73
CA ALA A 26 8.22 13.35 10.78
C ALA A 26 9.71 13.03 10.70
N GLU A 27 10.49 13.98 10.14
CA GLU A 27 11.93 13.80 9.87
C GLU A 27 12.81 13.85 11.12
N LYS A 28 12.32 14.45 12.21
CA LYS A 28 13.06 14.60 13.47
C LYS A 28 12.30 13.91 14.60
N ARG A 29 13.05 13.41 15.58
CA ARG A 29 12.48 12.78 16.77
C ARG A 29 11.53 13.72 17.52
N SER A 30 11.90 14.99 17.66
CA SER A 30 11.04 16.02 18.27
C SER A 30 9.75 16.20 17.49
N ALA A 31 9.80 16.23 16.15
CA ALA A 31 8.61 16.31 15.32
C ALA A 31 7.71 15.07 15.50
N SER A 32 8.30 13.87 15.57
CA SER A 32 7.54 12.64 15.86
C SER A 32 6.84 12.72 17.22
N GLN A 33 7.53 13.22 18.25
CA GLN A 33 6.97 13.41 19.59
C GLN A 33 5.81 14.41 19.57
N SER A 34 6.00 15.59 18.98
CA SER A 34 4.98 16.63 18.93
C SER A 34 3.72 16.18 18.19
N VAL A 35 3.83 15.48 17.06
CA VAL A 35 2.67 14.97 16.32
C VAL A 35 1.94 13.88 17.11
N VAL A 36 2.68 12.97 17.76
CA VAL A 36 2.09 11.93 18.62
C VAL A 36 1.36 12.54 19.82
N GLU A 37 1.93 13.54 20.47
CA GLU A 37 1.29 14.25 21.59
C GLU A 37 0.02 14.98 21.13
N ALA A 38 0.07 15.67 19.99
CA ALA A 38 -1.10 16.34 19.42
C ALA A 38 -2.23 15.36 19.12
N PHE A 39 -1.93 14.23 18.46
CA PHE A 39 -2.94 13.22 18.12
C PHE A 39 -3.53 12.53 19.35
N ARG A 40 -2.73 12.33 20.41
CA ARG A 40 -3.24 11.82 21.70
C ARG A 40 -4.15 12.83 22.39
N GLY A 41 -3.82 14.12 22.37
CA GLY A 41 -4.67 15.18 22.92
C GLY A 41 -6.03 15.28 22.23
N LEU A 42 -6.09 14.89 20.96
CA LEU A 42 -7.32 14.80 20.17
C LEU A 42 -8.04 13.44 20.27
N TYR A 43 -7.54 12.52 21.11
CA TYR A 43 -8.06 11.14 21.24
C TYR A 43 -8.14 10.37 19.91
N ALA A 44 -7.28 10.72 18.95
CA ALA A 44 -7.26 10.08 17.65
C ALA A 44 -6.60 8.69 17.71
N ASN A 45 -7.11 7.75 16.91
CA ASN A 45 -6.47 6.47 16.68
C ASN A 45 -5.41 6.63 15.57
N PHE A 46 -4.18 6.23 15.83
CA PHE A 46 -3.09 6.35 14.86
C PHE A 46 -2.05 5.24 14.98
N LEU A 47 -1.31 5.07 13.89
CA LEU A 47 -0.17 4.17 13.75
C LEU A 47 1.09 5.01 13.57
N VAL A 48 2.20 4.55 14.13
CA VAL A 48 3.54 5.09 13.85
C VAL A 48 4.37 3.97 13.24
N GLN A 49 5.01 4.26 12.11
CA GLN A 49 5.76 3.32 11.29
C GLN A 49 7.14 3.90 10.98
N GLU A 50 8.12 3.02 10.75
CA GLU A 50 9.39 3.42 10.17
C GLU A 50 9.19 3.95 8.74
N PHE A 51 10.03 4.89 8.31
CA PHE A 51 10.05 5.35 6.92
C PHE A 51 11.05 4.53 6.09
N VAL A 52 10.55 3.87 5.06
CA VAL A 52 11.37 3.06 4.14
C VAL A 52 11.93 3.96 3.04
N ALA A 53 13.01 4.68 3.34
CA ALA A 53 13.59 5.68 2.46
C ALA A 53 14.09 5.09 1.12
N GLU A 54 14.58 3.86 1.14
CA GLU A 54 15.08 3.17 -0.06
C GLU A 54 13.99 2.87 -1.09
N ALA A 55 12.71 2.94 -0.71
CA ALA A 55 11.59 2.86 -1.63
C ALA A 55 11.46 4.12 -2.51
N LYS A 56 12.14 5.23 -2.16
CA LYS A 56 12.20 6.47 -2.95
C LYS A 56 10.84 7.01 -3.38
N GLY A 57 9.86 6.98 -2.46
CA GLY A 57 8.49 7.45 -2.74
C GLY A 57 7.75 6.60 -3.78
N CYS A 58 8.19 5.36 -4.00
CA CYS A 58 7.54 4.40 -4.87
C CYS A 58 6.90 3.27 -4.07
N ASP A 59 5.75 2.78 -4.54
CA ASP A 59 5.13 1.57 -4.02
C ASP A 59 4.60 0.69 -5.16
N LEU A 60 4.36 -0.58 -4.87
CA LEU A 60 3.80 -1.54 -5.81
C LEU A 60 2.38 -1.89 -5.43
N ARG A 61 1.43 -1.65 -6.33
CA ARG A 61 0.06 -2.16 -6.23
C ARG A 61 0.00 -3.51 -6.92
N CYS A 62 -0.23 -4.57 -6.15
CA CYS A 62 -0.47 -5.92 -6.66
C CYS A 62 -1.97 -6.23 -6.60
N PHE A 63 -2.60 -6.55 -7.73
CA PHE A 63 -4.02 -6.92 -7.74
C PHE A 63 -4.16 -8.44 -7.71
N VAL A 64 -4.68 -8.95 -6.61
CA VAL A 64 -4.86 -10.37 -6.34
C VAL A 64 -6.30 -10.78 -6.66
N VAL A 65 -6.46 -11.84 -7.45
CA VAL A 65 -7.74 -12.50 -7.73
C VAL A 65 -7.52 -14.01 -7.63
N GLY A 66 -8.31 -14.69 -6.80
CA GLY A 66 -8.31 -16.15 -6.68
C GLY A 66 -6.93 -16.75 -6.36
N GLY A 67 -6.15 -16.09 -5.50
CA GLY A 67 -4.82 -16.57 -5.10
C GLY A 67 -3.71 -16.32 -6.14
N LYS A 68 -3.94 -15.46 -7.14
CA LYS A 68 -2.94 -15.06 -8.13
C LYS A 68 -2.88 -13.55 -8.26
N VAL A 69 -1.69 -12.99 -8.47
CA VAL A 69 -1.56 -11.59 -8.88
C VAL A 69 -1.84 -11.50 -10.38
N VAL A 70 -2.95 -10.87 -10.76
CA VAL A 70 -3.40 -10.76 -12.16
C VAL A 70 -2.87 -9.49 -12.85
N ALA A 71 -2.64 -8.44 -12.09
CA ALA A 71 -2.05 -7.19 -12.57
C ALA A 71 -1.17 -6.57 -11.48
N ALA A 72 -0.17 -5.80 -11.89
CA ALA A 72 0.64 -5.03 -10.96
C ALA A 72 1.13 -3.72 -11.58
N MET A 73 1.10 -2.65 -10.80
CA MET A 73 1.66 -1.35 -11.19
C MET A 73 2.59 -0.82 -10.13
N GLN A 74 3.60 -0.06 -10.55
CA GLN A 74 4.40 0.77 -9.67
C GLN A 74 3.78 2.16 -9.69
N ARG A 75 3.53 2.71 -8.51
CA ARG A 75 3.15 4.10 -8.35
C ARG A 75 4.34 4.90 -7.83
N GLU A 76 4.50 6.12 -8.31
CA GLU A 76 5.57 7.02 -7.90
C GLU A 76 4.96 8.35 -7.45
N ALA A 77 5.45 8.85 -6.31
CA ALA A 77 5.02 10.12 -5.74
C ALA A 77 5.46 11.31 -6.62
N SER A 78 4.67 12.38 -6.61
CA SER A 78 5.08 13.65 -7.24
C SER A 78 6.30 14.24 -6.53
N PRO A 79 7.11 15.06 -7.22
CA PRO A 79 8.24 15.76 -6.60
C PRO A 79 7.83 16.51 -5.32
N GLY A 80 8.52 16.22 -4.21
CA GLY A 80 8.25 16.84 -2.91
C GLY A 80 7.20 16.14 -2.05
N ASP A 81 6.56 15.06 -2.53
CA ASP A 81 5.74 14.18 -1.71
C ASP A 81 6.38 12.79 -1.59
N PHE A 82 6.13 12.10 -0.48
CA PHE A 82 6.58 10.72 -0.27
C PHE A 82 5.46 9.70 -0.51
N ARG A 83 4.22 10.16 -0.69
CA ARG A 83 3.03 9.34 -0.91
C ARG A 83 2.79 9.16 -2.41
N ALA A 84 2.81 7.91 -2.87
CA ALA A 84 2.66 7.54 -4.27
C ALA A 84 1.18 7.45 -4.75
N ASN A 85 0.24 8.06 -4.03
CA ASN A 85 -1.18 7.99 -4.40
C ASN A 85 -1.45 8.72 -5.73
N LEU A 86 -2.03 8.02 -6.71
CA LEU A 86 -2.38 8.58 -8.04
C LEU A 86 -3.25 9.84 -7.95
N HIS A 87 -4.20 9.87 -7.02
CA HIS A 87 -5.10 11.00 -6.81
C HIS A 87 -4.37 12.29 -6.37
N ARG A 88 -3.08 12.22 -6.00
CA ARG A 88 -2.28 13.37 -5.56
C ARG A 88 -1.22 13.78 -6.58
N GLY A 89 -1.43 13.40 -7.85
CA GLY A 89 -0.54 13.74 -8.98
C GLY A 89 0.62 12.78 -9.16
N GLY A 90 0.61 11.63 -8.46
CA GLY A 90 1.58 10.56 -8.69
C GLY A 90 1.37 9.91 -10.06
N SER A 91 2.40 9.26 -10.57
CA SER A 91 2.36 8.51 -11.83
C SER A 91 2.19 7.01 -11.56
N ALA A 92 1.68 6.26 -12.54
CA ALA A 92 1.65 4.81 -12.50
C ALA A 92 2.16 4.20 -13.81
N SER A 93 2.86 3.09 -13.68
CA SER A 93 3.36 2.29 -14.80
C SER A 93 3.27 0.80 -14.48
N ALA A 94 3.16 -0.05 -15.51
CA ALA A 94 3.18 -1.50 -15.33
C ALA A 94 4.43 -1.95 -14.56
N ALA A 95 4.26 -2.83 -13.59
CA ALA A 95 5.36 -3.36 -12.79
C ALA A 95 5.60 -4.85 -13.04
N VAL A 96 6.87 -5.21 -13.23
CA VAL A 96 7.30 -6.61 -13.19
C VAL A 96 7.62 -6.98 -11.75
N LEU A 97 6.84 -7.92 -11.21
CA LEU A 97 7.03 -8.44 -9.86
C LEU A 97 7.99 -9.62 -9.83
N SER A 98 8.89 -9.61 -8.85
CA SER A 98 9.68 -10.76 -8.43
C SER A 98 8.80 -11.88 -7.86
N ALA A 99 9.34 -13.09 -7.81
CA ALA A 99 8.65 -14.22 -7.20
C ALA A 99 8.34 -13.98 -5.70
N ALA A 100 9.19 -13.24 -4.98
CA ALA A 100 8.96 -12.90 -3.57
C ALA A 100 7.78 -11.94 -3.41
N GLU A 101 7.68 -10.91 -4.26
CA GLU A 101 6.58 -9.93 -4.27
C GLU A 101 5.25 -10.61 -4.58
N LYS A 102 5.20 -11.47 -5.60
CA LYS A 102 3.97 -12.23 -5.92
C LYS A 102 3.52 -13.10 -4.75
N ARG A 103 4.46 -13.85 -4.13
CA ARG A 103 4.16 -14.73 -3.00
C ARG A 103 3.63 -13.96 -1.80
N ILE A 104 4.26 -12.84 -1.44
CA ILE A 104 3.85 -12.08 -0.25
C ILE A 104 2.49 -11.41 -0.48
N ALA A 105 2.22 -10.89 -1.69
CA ALA A 105 0.92 -10.32 -2.02
C ALA A 105 -0.22 -11.34 -1.88
N VAL A 106 -0.05 -12.53 -2.48
CA VAL A 106 -1.05 -13.61 -2.37
C VAL A 106 -1.23 -14.06 -0.92
N ARG A 107 -0.14 -14.21 -0.16
CA ARG A 107 -0.22 -14.57 1.25
C ARG A 107 -0.92 -13.52 2.10
N ALA A 108 -0.70 -12.23 1.83
CA ALA A 108 -1.34 -11.14 2.56
C ALA A 108 -2.86 -11.13 2.34
N ALA A 109 -3.31 -11.27 1.09
CA ALA A 109 -4.74 -11.40 0.78
C ALA A 109 -5.36 -12.64 1.43
N GLY A 110 -4.67 -13.79 1.35
CA GLY A 110 -5.12 -15.05 1.94
C GLY A 110 -5.18 -15.02 3.47
N ALA A 111 -4.25 -14.33 4.14
CA ALA A 111 -4.27 -14.17 5.60
C ALA A 111 -5.49 -13.39 6.11
N LEU A 112 -6.10 -12.57 5.25
CA LEU A 112 -7.33 -11.83 5.54
C LEU A 112 -8.59 -12.51 4.98
N GLY A 113 -8.46 -13.69 4.37
CA GLY A 113 -9.58 -14.40 3.75
C GLY A 113 -10.15 -13.73 2.50
N LEU A 114 -9.36 -12.87 1.83
CA LEU A 114 -9.80 -12.12 0.66
C LEU A 114 -9.50 -12.87 -0.64
N GLY A 115 -10.55 -13.17 -1.42
CA GLY A 115 -10.42 -13.73 -2.77
C GLY A 115 -10.06 -12.68 -3.83
N ILE A 116 -10.37 -11.41 -3.57
CA ILE A 116 -10.08 -10.26 -4.42
C ILE A 116 -9.49 -9.17 -3.51
N ALA A 117 -8.31 -8.66 -3.83
CA ALA A 117 -7.67 -7.61 -3.04
C ALA A 117 -6.62 -6.83 -3.83
N GLY A 118 -6.46 -5.54 -3.50
CA GLY A 118 -5.27 -4.78 -3.84
C GLY A 118 -4.29 -4.85 -2.68
N VAL A 119 -3.05 -5.29 -2.94
CA VAL A 119 -1.99 -5.38 -1.93
C VAL A 119 -0.89 -4.41 -2.30
N ASP A 120 -0.66 -3.44 -1.43
CA ASP A 120 0.36 -2.41 -1.62
C ASP A 120 1.65 -2.87 -0.93
N LEU A 121 2.76 -2.86 -1.67
CA LEU A 121 4.07 -3.30 -1.19
C LEU A 121 5.11 -2.18 -1.31
N LEU A 122 6.08 -2.17 -0.40
CA LEU A 122 7.31 -1.39 -0.51
C LEU A 122 8.49 -2.31 -0.78
N ARG A 123 9.33 -1.94 -1.76
CA ARG A 123 10.64 -2.57 -1.95
C ARG A 123 11.61 -2.02 -0.90
N SER A 124 12.20 -2.91 -0.10
CA SER A 124 13.19 -2.56 0.91
C SER A 124 14.44 -3.43 0.79
N HIS A 125 15.53 -3.04 1.43
CA HIS A 125 16.77 -3.83 1.43
C HIS A 125 16.61 -5.21 2.10
N ARG A 126 15.61 -5.36 2.97
CA ARG A 126 15.27 -6.62 3.66
C ARG A 126 14.16 -7.42 2.96
N GLY A 127 13.81 -7.07 1.72
CA GLY A 127 12.78 -7.72 0.92
C GLY A 127 11.47 -6.91 0.81
N PRO A 128 10.44 -7.46 0.16
CA PRO A 128 9.16 -6.77 0.01
C PRO A 128 8.41 -6.68 1.34
N LEU A 129 7.92 -5.48 1.68
CA LEU A 129 7.16 -5.21 2.88
C LEU A 129 5.70 -4.92 2.51
N VAL A 130 4.74 -5.50 3.22
CA VAL A 130 3.32 -5.21 3.02
C VAL A 130 2.98 -3.88 3.69
N LEU A 131 2.42 -2.96 2.93
CA LEU A 131 2.01 -1.63 3.40
C LEU A 131 0.53 -1.57 3.74
N GLU A 132 -0.32 -2.07 2.84
CA GLU A 132 -1.78 -2.07 2.96
C GLU A 132 -2.37 -3.26 2.20
N VAL A 133 -3.52 -3.77 2.67
CA VAL A 133 -4.37 -4.67 1.90
C VAL A 133 -5.77 -4.07 1.82
N ASN A 134 -6.26 -3.86 0.61
CA ASN A 134 -7.54 -3.23 0.31
C ASN A 134 -8.50 -4.26 -0.30
N ALA A 135 -9.63 -4.52 0.36
CA ALA A 135 -10.64 -5.50 -0.06
C ALA A 135 -11.53 -5.02 -1.22
N SER A 136 -11.57 -3.71 -1.51
CA SER A 136 -12.34 -3.13 -2.61
C SER A 136 -11.45 -2.21 -3.46
N PRO A 137 -10.42 -2.76 -4.12
CA PRO A 137 -9.47 -1.98 -4.90
C PRO A 137 -10.11 -1.39 -6.17
N GLY A 138 -9.79 -0.13 -6.49
CA GLY A 138 -10.18 0.48 -7.77
C GLY A 138 -9.46 -0.17 -8.97
N LEU A 139 -10.15 -0.19 -10.12
CA LEU A 139 -9.69 -0.83 -11.36
C LEU A 139 -9.07 0.16 -12.36
N GLU A 140 -9.67 1.34 -12.53
CA GLU A 140 -9.32 2.31 -13.58
C GLU A 140 -7.82 2.57 -13.70
N GLY A 141 -7.16 2.93 -12.58
CA GLY A 141 -5.73 3.26 -12.59
C GLY A 141 -4.83 2.06 -12.92
N ILE A 142 -5.19 0.85 -12.48
CA ILE A 142 -4.34 -0.33 -12.73
C ILE A 142 -4.57 -0.89 -14.13
N GLU A 143 -5.80 -0.87 -14.63
CA GLU A 143 -6.09 -1.29 -16.01
C GLU A 143 -5.46 -0.32 -17.01
N ALA A 144 -5.53 0.99 -16.75
CA ALA A 144 -4.84 1.99 -17.57
C ALA A 144 -3.31 1.82 -17.57
N ALA A 145 -2.72 1.53 -16.42
CA ALA A 145 -1.27 1.37 -16.29
C ALA A 145 -0.74 0.05 -16.88
N THR A 146 -1.55 -1.01 -16.90
CA THR A 146 -1.10 -2.37 -17.25
C THR A 146 -1.68 -2.90 -18.57
N GLY A 147 -2.80 -2.35 -19.05
CA GLY A 147 -3.57 -2.88 -20.17
C GLY A 147 -4.25 -4.23 -19.90
N VAL A 148 -4.23 -4.71 -18.66
CA VAL A 148 -4.87 -5.97 -18.26
C VAL A 148 -6.35 -5.72 -17.99
N ASP A 149 -7.23 -6.56 -18.54
CA ASP A 149 -8.64 -6.60 -18.17
C ASP A 149 -8.82 -7.34 -16.84
N VAL A 150 -8.73 -6.57 -15.75
CA VAL A 150 -8.86 -7.07 -14.38
C VAL A 150 -10.32 -7.42 -14.09
N SER A 151 -11.26 -6.68 -14.67
CA SER A 151 -12.69 -6.93 -14.53
C SER A 151 -13.06 -8.36 -14.99
N THR A 152 -12.60 -8.79 -16.16
CA THR A 152 -12.82 -10.15 -16.68
C THR A 152 -12.16 -11.19 -15.77
N CYS A 153 -10.95 -10.94 -15.28
CA CYS A 153 -10.30 -11.85 -14.32
C CYS A 153 -11.15 -12.08 -13.05
N ILE A 154 -11.82 -11.03 -12.56
CA ILE A 154 -12.73 -11.12 -11.41
C ILE A 154 -13.96 -11.95 -11.77
N ILE A 155 -14.62 -11.66 -12.89
CA ILE A 155 -15.82 -12.38 -13.32
C ILE A 155 -15.53 -13.87 -13.50
N GLU A 156 -14.46 -14.22 -14.22
CA GLU A 156 -14.04 -15.61 -14.39
C GLU A 156 -13.76 -16.32 -13.06
N HIS A 157 -13.19 -15.60 -12.08
CA HIS A 157 -12.98 -16.15 -10.75
C HIS A 157 -14.29 -16.41 -10.03
N LEU A 158 -15.26 -15.49 -10.13
CA LEU A 158 -16.58 -15.66 -9.53
C LEU A 158 -17.32 -16.84 -10.16
N GLU A 159 -17.40 -16.92 -11.49
CA GLU A 159 -18.08 -18.01 -12.22
C GLU A 159 -17.59 -19.40 -11.82
N ARG A 160 -16.27 -19.57 -11.63
CA ARG A 160 -15.69 -20.84 -11.16
C ARG A 160 -16.07 -21.20 -9.72
N ASN A 161 -16.48 -20.22 -8.92
CA ASN A 161 -16.81 -20.41 -7.50
C ASN A 161 -18.32 -20.36 -7.20
N THR A 162 -19.15 -19.83 -8.10
CA THR A 162 -20.62 -19.90 -8.04
C THR A 162 -21.20 -21.14 -8.72
N ALA A 163 -20.42 -21.90 -9.48
CA ALA A 163 -20.82 -23.24 -9.95
C ALA A 163 -20.82 -24.25 -8.78
N LYS A 164 -21.75 -24.08 -7.86
CA LYS A 164 -22.18 -25.05 -6.84
C LYS A 164 -23.68 -24.98 -6.62
#